data_AF-A0A1M5RRT5-F1
#
_entry.id   AF-A0A1M5RRT5-F1
#
_cell.length_a   1.000
_cell.length_b   1.000
_cell.length_c   1.000
_cell.angle_alpha   90.00
_cell.angle_beta   90.00
_cell.angle_gamma   90.00
#
_symmetry.space_group_name_H-M   'P 1'
#
loop_
_entity.id
_entity.type
_entity.pdbx_description
1 polymer ?
#
loop_
_entity_poly.entity_id
_entity_poly.type
_entity_poly.pdbx_seq_one_letter_code
_entity_poly.pdbx_strand_id
1 'polypeptide(L)'
;MKKSLVLWVCLLASSITFAQQAAEAVQGNYTLRDRFQLMKTKSQSYNDYKVIKETVLDGVWKIINDSLNAKNAAIRGAQANINGLKGQLAKTEEALKAKEKSMTDILYASTHITVLGISFTKGVFLTVMACLLGGLIAFVAVIFGRMQLQSKSLSERNLAVSALTNEFEEYKHRAMDKQTKLSRELQDERNKLASMRHS
;
A
#
# COMPACT_ATOMS: atom_id res chain seq x y z
N MET A 1 91.05 21.20 -59.22
CA MET A 1 91.33 19.77 -58.94
C MET A 1 91.44 19.44 -57.44
N LYS A 2 92.06 20.29 -56.60
CA LYS A 2 92.22 20.03 -55.15
C LYS A 2 90.90 19.95 -54.34
N LYS A 3 89.86 20.70 -54.73
CA LYS A 3 88.54 20.70 -54.05
C LYS A 3 87.69 19.44 -54.31
N SER A 4 87.94 18.75 -55.43
CA SER A 4 87.22 17.50 -55.77
C SER A 4 87.76 16.29 -55.00
N LEU A 5 89.06 16.31 -54.68
CA LEU A 5 89.73 15.24 -53.94
C LEU A 5 89.33 15.22 -52.45
N VAL A 6 89.07 16.39 -51.86
CA VAL A 6 88.54 16.52 -50.49
C VAL A 6 87.13 15.93 -50.38
N LEU A 7 86.31 16.09 -51.43
CA LEU A 7 84.93 15.58 -51.47
C LEU A 7 84.89 14.04 -51.54
N TRP A 8 85.86 13.42 -52.22
CA TRP A 8 86.01 11.96 -52.27
C TRP A 8 86.54 11.35 -50.96
N VAL A 9 87.42 12.05 -50.24
CA VAL A 9 87.93 11.60 -48.93
C VAL A 9 86.83 11.67 -47.85
N CYS A 10 85.96 12.69 -47.90
CA CYS A 10 84.81 12.78 -46.99
C CYS A 10 83.76 11.69 -47.22
N LEU A 11 83.62 11.18 -48.46
CA LEU A 11 82.64 10.15 -48.80
C LEU A 11 83.08 8.73 -48.36
N LEU A 12 84.39 8.49 -48.19
CA LEU A 12 84.92 7.21 -47.70
C LEU A 12 84.94 7.12 -46.16
N ALA A 13 84.88 8.25 -45.45
CA ALA A 13 84.90 8.30 -43.99
C ALA A 13 83.51 8.06 -43.34
N SER A 14 82.43 8.17 -44.11
CA SER A 14 81.05 7.98 -43.61
C SER A 14 80.65 6.51 -43.37
N SER A 15 81.50 5.55 -43.70
CA SER A 15 81.20 4.11 -43.58
C SER A 15 81.62 3.47 -42.24
N ILE A 16 82.12 4.26 -41.27
CA ILE A 16 82.45 3.76 -39.93
C ILE A 16 81.41 4.25 -38.92
N THR A 17 80.15 3.94 -39.17
CA THR A 17 79.15 3.89 -38.11
C THR A 17 79.30 2.55 -37.40
N PHE A 18 80.08 2.54 -36.32
CA PHE A 18 79.95 1.50 -35.31
C PHE A 18 78.52 1.60 -34.77
N ALA A 19 77.68 0.63 -35.13
CA ALA A 19 76.37 0.47 -34.52
C ALA A 19 76.59 0.27 -33.01
N GLN A 20 76.18 1.26 -32.21
CA GLN A 20 76.00 1.06 -30.78
C GLN A 20 74.97 -0.07 -30.64
N GLN A 21 75.42 -1.23 -30.13
CA GLN A 21 74.55 -2.33 -29.76
C GLN A 21 73.50 -1.76 -28.80
N ALA A 22 72.29 -1.52 -29.31
CA ALA A 22 71.16 -1.13 -28.48
C ALA A 22 71.06 -2.18 -27.38
N ALA A 23 71.23 -1.75 -26.13
CA ALA A 23 71.00 -2.60 -24.99
C ALA A 23 69.60 -3.21 -25.19
N GLU A 24 69.55 -4.53 -25.32
CA GLU A 24 68.31 -5.27 -25.54
C GLU A 24 67.29 -4.82 -24.50
N ALA A 25 66.38 -3.95 -24.92
CA ALA A 25 65.21 -3.65 -24.14
C ALA A 25 64.52 -4.99 -23.95
N VAL A 26 64.20 -5.32 -22.69
CA VAL A 26 63.41 -6.50 -22.32
C VAL A 26 62.01 -6.33 -22.90
N GLN A 27 61.86 -6.51 -24.21
CA GLN A 27 60.61 -6.45 -24.95
C GLN A 27 60.18 -7.88 -25.26
N GLY A 28 59.37 -8.40 -24.35
CA GLY A 28 58.61 -9.64 -24.53
C GLY A 28 57.45 -9.65 -23.53
N ASN A 29 56.42 -10.45 -23.84
CA ASN A 29 55.17 -10.55 -23.07
C ASN A 29 55.38 -11.39 -21.79
N TYR A 30 56.31 -10.93 -20.95
CA TYR A 30 56.75 -11.58 -19.71
C TYR A 30 56.03 -10.99 -18.50
N THR A 31 55.73 -11.80 -17.49
CA THR A 31 55.14 -11.29 -16.25
C THR A 31 56.13 -10.37 -15.53
N LEU A 32 55.64 -9.53 -14.61
CA LEU A 32 56.50 -8.62 -13.84
C LEU A 32 57.62 -9.37 -13.10
N ARG A 33 57.31 -10.57 -12.62
CA ARG A 33 58.25 -11.49 -11.97
C ARG A 33 59.30 -12.00 -12.95
N ASP A 34 58.87 -12.43 -14.14
CA ASP A 34 59.78 -12.96 -15.16
C ASP A 34 60.73 -11.87 -15.68
N ARG A 35 60.24 -10.63 -15.82
CA ARG A 35 61.07 -9.47 -16.20
C ARG A 35 62.11 -9.14 -15.13
N PHE A 36 61.73 -9.20 -13.85
CA PHE A 36 62.66 -9.03 -12.73
C PHE A 36 63.72 -10.15 -12.69
N GLN A 37 63.30 -11.41 -12.89
CA GLN A 37 64.22 -12.54 -12.96
C GLN A 37 65.17 -12.43 -14.16
N LEU A 38 64.68 -12.02 -15.32
CA LEU A 38 65.50 -11.81 -16.52
C LEU A 38 66.53 -10.70 -16.32
N MET A 39 66.16 -9.59 -15.68
CA MET A 39 67.09 -8.52 -15.28
C MET A 39 68.19 -9.06 -14.35
N LYS A 40 67.80 -9.85 -13.33
CA LYS A 40 68.75 -10.47 -12.40
C LYS A 40 69.69 -11.45 -13.10
N THR A 41 69.19 -12.27 -14.03
CA THR A 41 70.00 -13.26 -14.75
C THR A 41 70.95 -12.61 -15.76
N LYS A 42 70.50 -11.58 -16.50
CA LYS A 42 71.33 -10.86 -17.49
C LYS A 42 72.35 -9.89 -16.88
N SER A 43 72.21 -9.52 -15.60
CA SER A 43 73.15 -8.65 -14.90
C SER A 43 74.50 -9.33 -14.65
N GLN A 44 75.60 -8.58 -14.68
CA GLN A 44 76.93 -9.14 -14.41
C GLN A 44 77.12 -9.35 -12.90
N SER A 45 77.73 -10.46 -12.49
CA SER A 45 78.06 -10.69 -11.08
C SER A 45 79.47 -10.18 -10.76
N TYR A 46 79.62 -9.49 -9.63
CA TYR A 46 80.91 -9.10 -9.06
C TYR A 46 80.92 -9.46 -7.57
N ASN A 47 81.67 -10.50 -7.20
CA ASN A 47 81.61 -11.14 -5.87
C ASN A 47 80.16 -11.45 -5.47
N ASP A 48 79.70 -10.93 -4.34
CA ASP A 48 78.33 -11.09 -3.81
C ASP A 48 77.32 -10.06 -4.39
N TYR A 49 77.74 -9.22 -5.34
CA TYR A 49 76.92 -8.14 -5.91
C TYR A 49 76.53 -8.42 -7.37
N LYS A 50 75.37 -7.89 -7.79
CA LYS A 50 74.94 -7.85 -9.19
C LYS A 50 75.02 -6.43 -9.73
N VAL A 51 75.77 -6.24 -10.82
CA VAL A 51 75.88 -4.97 -11.54
C VAL A 51 74.82 -4.92 -12.63
N ILE A 52 73.85 -4.02 -12.44
CA ILE A 52 72.73 -3.79 -13.35
C ILE A 52 72.92 -2.43 -14.01
N LYS A 53 72.67 -2.33 -15.31
CA LYS A 53 72.66 -1.03 -16.01
C LYS A 53 71.47 -0.20 -15.51
N GLU A 54 71.70 1.07 -15.18
CA GLU A 54 70.66 1.99 -14.69
C GLU A 54 69.47 2.06 -15.66
N THR A 55 69.71 2.10 -16.97
CA THR A 55 68.65 2.12 -18.00
C THR A 55 67.72 0.92 -17.96
N VAL A 56 68.21 -0.27 -17.57
CA VAL A 56 67.40 -1.49 -17.43
C VAL A 56 66.60 -1.45 -16.13
N LEU A 57 67.21 -0.95 -15.06
CA LEU A 57 66.55 -0.79 -13.77
C LEU A 57 65.39 0.22 -13.86
N ASP A 58 65.63 1.37 -14.48
CA ASP A 58 64.62 2.41 -14.72
C ASP A 58 63.48 1.91 -15.61
N GLY A 59 63.80 1.11 -16.63
CA GLY A 59 62.81 0.48 -17.50
C GLY A 59 61.88 -0.48 -16.73
N VAL A 60 62.45 -1.34 -15.87
CA VAL A 60 61.66 -2.23 -15.01
C VAL A 60 60.84 -1.43 -13.99
N TRP A 61 61.42 -0.40 -13.38
CA TRP A 61 60.72 0.49 -12.44
C TRP A 61 59.51 1.19 -13.07
N LYS A 62 59.67 1.70 -14.29
CA LYS A 62 58.58 2.31 -15.06
C LYS A 62 57.44 1.31 -15.29
N ILE A 63 57.76 0.09 -15.72
CA ILE A 63 56.76 -0.97 -15.96
C ILE A 63 56.02 -1.36 -14.66
N ILE A 64 56.72 -1.42 -13.52
CA ILE A 64 56.11 -1.68 -12.22
C ILE A 64 55.11 -0.57 -11.88
N ASN A 65 55.52 0.69 -12.01
CA ASN A 65 54.66 1.85 -11.74
C ASN A 65 53.45 1.89 -12.66
N ASP A 66 53.63 1.63 -13.97
CA ASP A 66 52.54 1.59 -14.93
C ASP A 66 51.52 0.48 -14.58
N SER A 67 52.00 -0.70 -14.18
CA SER A 67 51.13 -1.80 -13.74
C SER A 67 50.38 -1.47 -12.46
N LEU A 68 51.06 -0.86 -11.48
CA LEU A 68 50.44 -0.44 -10.23
C LEU A 68 49.38 0.65 -10.46
N ASN A 69 49.68 1.63 -11.31
CA ASN A 69 48.75 2.68 -11.69
C ASN A 69 47.53 2.13 -12.43
N ALA A 70 47.73 1.18 -13.33
CA ALA A 70 46.63 0.49 -14.03
C ALA A 70 45.73 -0.28 -13.05
N LYS A 71 46.32 -1.02 -12.10
CA LYS A 71 45.55 -1.71 -11.05
C LYS A 71 44.79 -0.74 -10.15
N ASN A 72 45.44 0.35 -9.71
CA ASN A 72 44.78 1.37 -8.90
C ASN A 72 43.64 2.06 -9.65
N ALA A 73 43.80 2.33 -10.95
CA ALA A 73 42.73 2.85 -11.80
C ALA A 73 41.55 1.87 -11.91
N ALA A 74 41.83 0.58 -12.11
CA ALA A 74 40.80 -0.46 -12.15
C ALA A 74 40.05 -0.59 -10.82
N ILE A 75 40.76 -0.55 -9.68
CA ILE A 75 40.16 -0.56 -8.34
C ILE A 75 39.25 0.66 -8.13
N ARG A 76 39.70 1.85 -8.53
CA ARG A 76 38.87 3.07 -8.44
C ARG A 76 37.62 2.96 -9.32
N GLY A 77 37.75 2.43 -10.53
CA GLY A 77 36.61 2.19 -11.43
C GLY A 77 35.61 1.19 -10.85
N ALA A 78 36.10 0.07 -10.31
CA ALA A 78 35.27 -0.93 -9.64
C ALA A 78 34.55 -0.34 -8.42
N GLN A 79 35.25 0.45 -7.59
CA GLN A 79 34.66 1.12 -6.43
C GLN A 79 33.59 2.13 -6.84
N ALA A 80 33.81 2.91 -7.90
CA ALA A 80 32.82 3.83 -8.45
C ALA A 80 31.57 3.09 -8.93
N ASN A 81 31.73 1.95 -9.62
CA ASN A 81 30.61 1.11 -10.04
C ASN A 81 29.85 0.52 -8.85
N ILE A 82 30.54 0.02 -7.82
CA ILE A 82 29.92 -0.49 -6.59
C ILE A 82 29.12 0.62 -5.90
N ASN A 83 29.67 1.82 -5.81
CA ASN A 83 28.97 2.95 -5.21
C ASN A 83 27.73 3.34 -6.04
N GLY A 84 27.84 3.31 -7.38
CA GLY A 84 26.70 3.53 -8.28
C GLY A 84 25.60 2.48 -8.12
N LEU A 85 25.97 1.20 -8.08
CA LEU A 85 25.06 0.07 -7.85
C LEU A 85 24.38 0.17 -6.48
N LYS A 86 25.12 0.51 -5.41
CA LYS A 86 24.54 0.74 -4.08
C LYS A 86 23.53 1.90 -4.08
N GLY A 87 23.83 2.99 -4.80
CA GLY A 87 22.91 4.11 -4.96
C GLY A 87 21.63 3.73 -5.71
N GLN A 88 21.75 2.92 -6.77
CA GLN A 88 20.60 2.39 -7.49
C GLN A 88 19.77 1.44 -6.61
N LEU A 89 20.43 0.55 -5.86
CA LEU A 89 19.77 -0.38 -4.93
C LEU A 89 18.98 0.34 -3.85
N ALA A 90 19.56 1.40 -3.25
CA ALA A 90 18.86 2.23 -2.28
C ALA A 90 17.62 2.89 -2.89
N LYS A 91 17.72 3.42 -4.12
CA LYS A 91 16.58 4.01 -4.83
C LYS A 91 15.51 2.98 -5.17
N THR A 92 15.88 1.78 -5.63
CA THR A 92 14.91 0.73 -5.91
C THR A 92 14.26 0.19 -4.64
N GLU A 93 14.98 0.08 -3.53
CA GLU A 93 14.41 -0.29 -2.24
C GLU A 93 13.44 0.77 -1.72
N GLU A 94 13.77 2.06 -1.85
CA GLU A 94 12.88 3.16 -1.50
C GLU A 94 11.62 3.16 -2.37
N ALA A 95 11.78 2.96 -3.69
CA ALA A 95 10.65 2.83 -4.61
C ALA A 95 9.77 1.60 -4.31
N LEU A 96 10.38 0.49 -3.87
CA LEU A 96 9.66 -0.72 -3.47
C LEU A 96 8.83 -0.45 -2.20
N LYS A 97 9.43 0.15 -1.17
CA LYS A 97 8.73 0.55 0.06
C LYS A 97 7.59 1.53 -0.22
N ALA A 98 7.80 2.50 -1.10
CA ALA A 98 6.76 3.44 -1.51
C ALA A 98 5.60 2.73 -2.22
N LYS A 99 5.90 1.76 -3.11
CA LYS A 99 4.87 0.95 -3.77
C LYS A 99 4.13 0.03 -2.80
N GLU A 100 4.81 -0.63 -1.88
CA GLU A 100 4.18 -1.45 -0.85
C GLU A 100 3.24 -0.61 0.02
N LYS A 101 3.67 0.57 0.46
CA LYS A 101 2.82 1.51 1.20
C LYS A 101 1.61 1.95 0.39
N SER A 102 1.80 2.32 -0.88
CA SER A 102 0.68 2.64 -1.76
C SER A 102 -0.27 1.46 -1.95
N MET A 103 0.25 0.24 -2.01
CA MET A 103 -0.56 -0.97 -2.14
C MET A 103 -1.33 -1.28 -0.86
N THR A 104 -0.74 -1.09 0.32
CA THR A 104 -1.45 -1.21 1.60
C THR A 104 -2.53 -0.15 1.73
N ASP A 105 -2.26 1.09 1.29
CA ASP A 105 -3.25 2.18 1.30
C ASP A 105 -4.39 1.92 0.32
N ILE A 106 -4.10 1.39 -0.88
CA ILE A 106 -5.11 0.98 -1.87
C ILE A 106 -5.92 -0.22 -1.37
N LEU A 107 -5.28 -1.21 -0.75
CA LEU A 107 -5.98 -2.33 -0.13
C LEU A 107 -6.88 -1.85 1.00
N TYR A 108 -6.40 -0.93 1.84
CA TYR A 108 -7.19 -0.31 2.90
C TYR A 108 -8.38 0.46 2.31
N ALA A 109 -8.18 1.31 1.31
CA ALA A 109 -9.24 2.08 0.65
C ALA A 109 -10.22 1.22 -0.17
N SER A 110 -9.77 0.11 -0.74
CA SER A 110 -10.61 -0.81 -1.51
C SER A 110 -11.47 -1.70 -0.61
N THR A 111 -10.91 -2.10 0.54
CA THR A 111 -11.62 -2.93 1.52
C THR A 111 -12.47 -2.10 2.45
N HIS A 112 -12.10 -0.85 2.75
CA HIS A 112 -12.79 0.02 3.69
C HIS A 112 -13.50 1.17 2.98
N ILE A 113 -14.79 1.31 3.22
CA ILE A 113 -15.55 2.50 2.87
C ILE A 113 -15.58 3.39 4.11
N THR A 114 -15.17 4.64 3.94
CA THR A 114 -15.27 5.64 5.01
C THR A 114 -16.65 6.28 4.94
N VAL A 115 -17.48 6.06 5.95
CA VAL A 115 -18.80 6.68 6.08
C VAL A 115 -18.80 7.45 7.40
N LEU A 116 -19.10 8.76 7.35
CA LEU A 116 -19.10 9.65 8.53
C LEU A 116 -17.79 9.66 9.33
N GLY A 117 -16.64 9.44 8.66
CA GLY A 117 -15.31 9.45 9.30
C GLY A 117 -14.89 8.12 9.95
N ILE A 118 -15.73 7.10 9.94
CA ILE A 118 -15.40 5.75 10.42
C ILE A 118 -15.21 4.83 9.20
N SER A 119 -14.08 4.13 9.16
CA SER A 119 -13.75 3.16 8.11
C SER A 119 -14.34 1.79 8.40
N PHE A 120 -15.26 1.33 7.56
CA PHE A 120 -15.86 -0.01 7.66
C PHE A 120 -15.46 -0.87 6.48
N THR A 121 -15.15 -2.15 6.72
CA THR A 121 -14.89 -3.09 5.63
C THR A 121 -16.17 -3.30 4.80
N LYS A 122 -16.07 -3.46 3.47
CA LYS A 122 -17.21 -3.60 2.55
C LYS A 122 -18.21 -4.68 2.98
N GLY A 123 -17.72 -5.82 3.48
CA GLY A 123 -18.55 -6.90 4.00
C GLY A 123 -19.35 -6.47 5.23
N VAL A 124 -18.69 -5.87 6.21
CA VAL A 124 -19.33 -5.36 7.44
C VAL A 124 -20.35 -4.28 7.11
N PHE A 125 -20.02 -3.34 6.22
CA PHE A 125 -20.95 -2.30 5.80
C PHE A 125 -22.21 -2.89 5.16
N LEU A 126 -22.06 -3.85 4.23
CA LEU A 126 -23.20 -4.48 3.58
C LEU A 126 -24.07 -5.24 4.59
N THR A 127 -23.47 -6.00 5.51
CA THR A 127 -24.20 -6.73 6.55
C THR A 127 -24.91 -5.78 7.52
N VAL A 128 -24.24 -4.74 8.01
CA VAL A 128 -24.83 -3.75 8.93
C VAL A 128 -25.97 -3.00 8.25
N MET A 129 -25.79 -2.58 6.99
CA MET A 129 -26.82 -1.87 6.25
C MET A 129 -28.02 -2.77 5.94
N ALA A 130 -27.78 -4.04 5.59
CA ALA A 130 -28.85 -5.03 5.41
C ALA A 130 -29.59 -5.33 6.73
N CYS A 131 -28.88 -5.43 7.85
CA CYS A 131 -29.49 -5.58 9.18
C CYS A 131 -30.30 -4.35 9.58
N LEU A 132 -29.82 -3.13 9.31
CA LEU A 132 -30.56 -1.89 9.58
C LEU A 132 -31.83 -1.82 8.74
N LEU A 133 -31.73 -2.08 7.44
CA LEU A 133 -32.87 -2.07 6.54
C LEU A 133 -33.89 -3.16 6.91
N GLY A 134 -33.42 -4.40 7.12
CA GLY A 134 -34.25 -5.52 7.52
C GLY A 134 -34.89 -5.31 8.90
N GLY A 135 -34.16 -4.75 9.85
CA GLY A 135 -34.66 -4.41 11.19
C GLY A 135 -35.75 -3.35 11.15
N LEU A 136 -35.58 -2.32 10.31
CA LEU A 136 -36.60 -1.27 10.15
C LEU A 136 -37.87 -1.83 9.50
N ILE A 137 -37.73 -2.65 8.47
CA ILE A 137 -38.85 -3.34 7.83
C ILE A 137 -39.58 -4.25 8.84
N ALA A 138 -38.85 -5.04 9.61
CA ALA A 138 -39.42 -5.90 10.64
C ALA A 138 -40.13 -5.09 11.73
N PHE A 139 -39.54 -3.98 12.18
CA PHE A 139 -40.14 -3.10 13.18
C PHE A 139 -41.48 -2.51 12.70
N VAL A 140 -41.52 -2.02 11.46
CA VAL A 140 -42.74 -1.50 10.83
C VAL A 140 -43.78 -2.61 10.69
N ALA A 141 -43.39 -3.81 10.26
CA ALA A 141 -44.29 -4.95 10.13
C ALA A 141 -44.90 -5.37 11.47
N VAL A 142 -44.11 -5.36 12.56
CA VAL A 142 -44.59 -5.66 13.92
C VAL A 142 -45.62 -4.62 14.38
N ILE A 143 -45.34 -3.32 14.19
CA ILE A 143 -46.28 -2.26 14.55
C ILE A 143 -47.58 -2.42 13.75
N PHE A 144 -47.48 -2.61 12.44
CA PHE A 144 -48.65 -2.74 11.57
C PHE A 144 -49.50 -3.97 11.95
N GLY A 145 -48.86 -5.11 12.21
CA GLY A 145 -49.55 -6.32 12.69
C GLY A 145 -50.23 -6.11 14.04
N ARG A 146 -49.55 -5.46 15.00
CA ARG A 146 -50.16 -5.12 16.30
C ARG A 146 -51.32 -4.15 16.17
N MET A 147 -51.24 -3.17 15.26
CA MET A 147 -52.33 -2.22 15.02
C MET A 147 -53.56 -2.91 14.44
N GLN A 148 -53.40 -3.81 13.47
CA GLN A 148 -54.54 -4.53 12.91
C GLN A 148 -55.26 -5.39 13.96
N LEU A 149 -54.50 -6.09 14.81
CA LEU A 149 -55.07 -6.89 15.90
C LEU A 149 -55.83 -6.03 16.91
N GLN A 150 -55.27 -4.87 17.29
CA GLN A 150 -55.94 -3.93 18.18
C GLN A 150 -57.20 -3.34 17.56
N SER A 151 -57.15 -2.94 16.29
CA SER A 151 -58.33 -2.41 15.59
C SER A 151 -59.50 -3.40 15.53
N LYS A 152 -59.22 -4.70 15.34
CA LYS A 152 -60.25 -5.75 15.41
C LYS A 152 -60.86 -5.85 16.81
N SER A 153 -60.02 -5.93 17.84
CA SER A 153 -60.50 -6.02 19.23
C SER A 153 -61.29 -4.76 19.66
N LEU A 154 -60.88 -3.58 19.21
CA LEU A 154 -61.59 -2.33 19.46
C LEU A 154 -62.96 -2.29 18.78
N SER A 155 -63.06 -2.80 17.54
CA SER A 155 -64.33 -2.92 16.83
C SER A 155 -65.30 -3.83 17.59
N GLU A 156 -64.84 -5.01 18.02
CA GLU A 156 -65.64 -5.95 18.81
C GLU A 156 -66.11 -5.34 20.14
N ARG A 157 -65.22 -4.62 20.84
CA ARG A 157 -65.58 -3.92 22.08
C ARG A 157 -66.59 -2.79 21.84
N ASN A 158 -66.42 -2.01 20.78
CA ASN A 158 -67.37 -0.96 20.43
C ASN A 158 -68.74 -1.53 20.08
N LEU A 159 -68.80 -2.66 19.37
CA LEU A 159 -70.06 -3.35 19.10
C LEU A 159 -70.72 -3.85 20.40
N ALA A 160 -69.96 -4.47 21.30
CA ALA A 160 -70.48 -4.92 22.59
C ALA A 160 -70.99 -3.76 23.46
N VAL A 161 -70.27 -2.63 23.49
CA VAL A 161 -70.69 -1.42 24.20
C VAL A 161 -71.95 -0.83 23.57
N SER A 162 -72.03 -0.79 22.25
CA SER A 162 -73.22 -0.31 21.53
C SER A 162 -74.44 -1.17 21.83
N ALA A 163 -74.30 -2.49 21.79
CA ALA A 163 -75.38 -3.43 22.13
C ALA A 163 -75.86 -3.26 23.58
N LEU A 164 -74.93 -3.15 24.54
CA LEU A 164 -75.27 -2.95 25.95
C LEU A 164 -75.95 -1.60 26.21
N THR A 165 -75.51 -0.55 25.51
CA THR A 165 -76.12 0.78 25.60
C THR A 165 -77.56 0.75 25.09
N ASN A 166 -77.79 0.07 23.95
CA ASN A 166 -79.12 -0.10 23.39
C ASN A 166 -80.06 -0.89 24.32
N GLU A 167 -79.59 -1.99 24.90
CA GLU A 167 -80.36 -2.74 25.91
C GLU A 167 -80.67 -1.90 27.15
N PHE A 168 -79.73 -1.07 27.60
CA PHE A 168 -79.92 -0.20 28.75
C PHE A 168 -80.95 0.91 28.47
N GLU A 169 -80.91 1.51 27.28
CA GLU A 169 -81.93 2.47 26.84
C GLU A 169 -83.30 1.80 26.76
N GLU A 170 -83.38 0.60 26.19
CA GLU A 170 -84.63 -0.15 26.10
C GLU A 170 -85.17 -0.52 27.50
N TYR A 171 -84.30 -0.94 28.42
CA TYR A 171 -84.66 -1.15 29.82
C TYR A 171 -85.21 0.12 30.48
N LYS A 172 -84.55 1.27 30.26
CA LYS A 172 -85.00 2.57 30.79
C LYS A 172 -86.36 2.96 30.23
N HIS A 173 -86.59 2.77 28.93
CA HIS A 173 -87.89 3.00 28.30
C HIS A 173 -88.97 2.10 28.92
N ARG A 174 -88.73 0.79 29.02
CA ARG A 174 -89.66 -0.16 29.64
C ARG A 174 -89.95 0.16 31.10
N ALA A 175 -88.94 0.62 31.86
CA ALA A 175 -89.11 1.04 33.25
C ALA A 175 -89.99 2.30 33.34
N MET A 176 -89.77 3.28 32.48
CA MET A 176 -90.57 4.51 32.41
C MET A 176 -92.03 4.23 32.00
N ASP A 177 -92.25 3.33 31.04
CA ASP A 177 -93.59 2.89 30.66
C ASP A 177 -94.31 2.20 31.81
N LYS A 178 -93.62 1.35 32.58
CA LYS A 178 -94.18 0.72 33.80
C LYS A 178 -94.55 1.76 34.85
N GLN A 179 -93.68 2.74 35.11
CA GLN A 179 -93.98 3.83 36.05
C GLN A 179 -95.19 4.64 35.58
N THR A 180 -95.27 4.94 34.29
CA THR A 180 -96.39 5.70 33.70
C THR A 180 -97.69 4.93 33.81
N LYS A 181 -97.69 3.62 33.51
CA LYS A 181 -98.86 2.74 33.69
C LYS A 181 -99.29 2.67 35.14
N LEU A 182 -98.36 2.44 36.07
CA LEU A 182 -98.65 2.40 37.50
C LEU A 182 -99.23 3.73 38.01
N SER A 183 -98.71 4.86 37.53
CA SER A 183 -99.24 6.18 37.88
C SER A 183 -100.67 6.39 37.36
N ARG A 184 -100.98 5.89 36.16
CA ARG A 184 -102.35 5.94 35.60
C ARG A 184 -103.30 5.06 36.40
N GLU A 185 -102.92 3.82 36.70
CA GLU A 185 -103.70 2.90 37.54
C GLU A 185 -103.96 3.48 38.94
N LEU A 186 -102.96 4.07 39.58
CA LEU A 186 -103.14 4.76 40.88
C LEU A 186 -104.11 5.95 40.78
N GLN A 187 -104.08 6.70 39.68
CA GLN A 187 -104.98 7.82 39.47
C GLN A 187 -106.42 7.34 39.21
N ASP A 188 -106.60 6.26 38.45
CA ASP A 188 -107.89 5.64 38.20
C ASP A 188 -108.50 5.06 39.48
N GLU A 189 -107.70 4.39 40.32
CA GLU A 189 -108.14 3.92 41.64
C GLU A 189 -108.53 5.09 42.55
N ARG A 190 -107.77 6.20 42.55
CA ARG A 190 -108.16 7.42 43.30
C ARG A 190 -109.48 8.00 42.79
N ASN A 191 -109.68 8.08 41.47
CA ASN A 191 -110.90 8.59 40.87
C ASN A 191 -112.11 7.69 41.18
N LYS A 192 -111.91 6.37 41.18
CA LYS A 192 -112.94 5.38 41.55
C LYS A 192 -113.33 5.44 43.02
N LEU A 193 -112.37 5.65 43.93
CA LEU A 193 -112.66 5.88 45.34
C LEU A 193 -113.41 7.21 45.56
N ALA A 194 -113.06 8.26 44.82
CA ALA A 194 -113.75 9.54 44.90
C ALA A 194 -115.19 9.47 44.37
N SER A 195 -115.45 8.71 43.31
CA SER A 195 -116.81 8.50 42.79
C SER A 195 -117.67 7.63 43.71
N MET A 196 -117.11 6.59 44.35
CA MET A 196 -117.83 5.78 45.35
C MET A 196 -118.15 6.56 46.62
N ARG A 197 -117.37 7.59 46.99
CA ARG A 197 -117.64 8.46 48.14
C ARG A 197 -118.72 9.52 47.88
N HIS A 198 -119.06 9.76 46.62
CA HIS A 198 -120.09 10.71 46.18
C HIS A 198 -121.42 10.04 45.80
N SER A 199 -121.56 8.74 46.06
CA SER A 199 -122.80 7.95 46.06
C SER A 199 -123.30 7.76 47.50
#